data_AF-A0A519ZCQ1-F1
#
_entry.id   AF-A0A519ZCQ1-F1
#
_cell.length_a   1.000
_cell.length_b   1.000
_cell.length_c   1.000
_cell.angle_alpha   90.00
_cell.angle_beta   90.00
_cell.angle_gamma   90.00
#
_symmetry.space_group_name_H-M   'P 1'
#
loop_
_entity.id
_entity.type
_entity.pdbx_description
1 polymer ?
#
loop_
_entity_poly.entity_id
_entity_poly.type
_entity_poly.pdbx_seq_one_letter_code
_entity_poly.pdbx_strand_id
1 'polypeptide(L)' 'MVNAEIFWHMKDQPDTSRILYTAVLLKSSKGWKIRHEHESPDLKTVKQMLKRMEDKK' A
#
# COMPACT_ATOMS: atom_id res chain seq x y z
N MET A 1 18.62 -8.58 -7.68
CA MET A 1 17.74 -7.41 -7.51
C MET A 1 16.32 -7.92 -7.33
N VAL A 2 15.65 -7.57 -6.22
CA VAL A 2 14.22 -7.86 -6.02
C VAL A 2 13.48 -6.57 -6.38
N ASN A 3 12.67 -6.59 -7.44
CA ASN A 3 11.79 -5.45 -7.74
C ASN A 3 10.62 -5.50 -6.76
N ALA A 4 10.59 -4.54 -5.85
CA ALA A 4 9.46 -4.28 -4.97
C ALA A 4 8.70 -3.06 -5.48
N GLU A 5 7.38 -3.17 -5.60
CA GLU A 5 6.50 -2.05 -5.93
C GLU A 5 5.46 -1.89 -4.82
N ILE A 6 5.07 -0.65 -4.56
CA ILE A 6 4.06 -0.33 -3.56
C ILE A 6 2.77 -0.04 -4.32
N PHE A 7 1.73 -0.81 -3.99
CA PHE A 7 0.41 -0.71 -4.57
C PHE A 7 -0.57 -0.17 -3.54
N TRP A 8 -1.49 0.67 -4.02
CA TRP A 8 -2.48 1.36 -3.19
C TRP A 8 -3.85 1.05 -3.74
N HIS A 9 -4.77 0.61 -2.89
CA HIS A 9 -6.18 0.54 -3.27
C HIS A 9 -7.09 0.95 -2.14
N MET A 10 -8.20 1.57 -2.53
CA MET A 10 -9.29 1.89 -1.63
C MET A 10 -10.27 0.72 -1.63
N LYS A 11 -10.79 0.37 -0.47
CA LYS A 11 -11.88 -0.58 -0.35
C LYS A 11 -13.00 0.07 0.47
N ASP A 12 -14.22 0.01 -0.08
CA ASP A 12 -15.40 0.43 0.66
C ASP A 12 -15.71 -0.59 1.77
N GLN A 13 -15.96 -0.11 2.97
CA GLN A 13 -16.38 -0.92 4.11
C GLN A 13 -17.92 -0.93 4.24
N PRO A 14 -18.49 -1.93 4.92
CA PRO A 14 -19.94 -2.04 5.12
C PRO A 14 -20.56 -0.85 5.88
N ASP A 15 -19.75 -0.14 6.68
CA ASP A 15 -20.18 0.99 7.52
C ASP A 15 -20.10 2.34 6.80
N THR A 16 -19.98 2.36 5.47
CA THR A 16 -19.76 3.53 4.59
C THR A 16 -18.40 4.22 4.74
N SER A 17 -17.52 3.73 5.61
CA SER A 17 -16.14 4.20 5.65
C SER A 17 -15.35 3.67 4.44
N ARG A 18 -14.30 4.40 4.06
CA ARG A 18 -13.35 3.94 3.05
C ARG A 18 -11.99 3.76 3.71
N ILE A 19 -11.39 2.60 3.51
CA ILE A 19 -10.08 2.30 4.05
C ILE A 19 -9.06 2.20 2.94
N LEU A 20 -7.90 2.82 3.15
CA LEU A 20 -6.77 2.67 2.28
C LEU A 20 -5.95 1.46 2.69
N TYR A 21 -5.76 0.55 1.74
CA TYR A 21 -4.86 -0.57 1.86
C TYR A 21 -3.57 -0.26 1.11
N THR A 22 -2.46 -0.44 1.80
CA THR A 22 -1.13 -0.34 1.21
C THR A 22 -0.54 -1.73 1.13
N ALA A 23 -0.21 -2.19 -0.08
CA ALA A 23 0.38 -3.48 -0.31
C ALA A 23 1.80 -3.34 -0.88
N VAL A 24 2.76 -4.03 -0.28
CA VAL A 24 4.09 -4.21 -0.87
C VAL A 24 4.06 -5.46 -1.74
N LEU A 25 4.19 -5.27 -3.04
CA LEU A 25 4.27 -6.33 -4.05
C LEU A 25 5.74 -6.64 -4.35
N LEU A 26 6.12 -7.91 -4.30
CA LEU A 26 7.40 -8.36 -4.82
C LEU A 26 7.22 -9.04 -6.17
N LYS A 27 8.01 -8.62 -7.16
CA LYS A 27 8.10 -9.29 -8.44
C LYS A 27 8.96 -10.54 -8.29
N SER A 28 8.35 -11.70 -8.53
CA SER A 28 9.04 -12.99 -8.64
C SER A 28 9.02 -13.49 -10.09
N SER A 29 9.81 -14.53 -10.38
CA SER A 29 9.78 -15.22 -11.68
C SER A 29 8.42 -15.84 -12.02
N LYS A 30 7.55 -16.03 -11.01
CA LYS A 30 6.20 -16.60 -11.14
C LYS A 30 5.10 -15.52 -11.14
N GLY A 31 5.46 -14.24 -11.18
CA GLY A 31 4.54 -13.11 -11.11
C GLY A 31 4.66 -12.29 -9.81
N TRP A 32 3.69 -11.41 -9.59
CA TRP A 32 3.62 -10.52 -8.43
C TRP A 32 3.06 -11.24 -7.21
N LYS A 33 3.66 -11.01 -6.04
CA LYS A 33 3.16 -11.52 -4.75
C LYS A 33 3.05 -10.40 -3.73
N ILE A 34 1.91 -10.33 -3.05
CA ILE A 34 1.75 -9.44 -1.89
C ILE A 34 2.59 -10.01 -0.74
N ARG A 35 3.44 -9.17 -0.17
CA ARG A 35 4.35 -9.53 0.93
C ARG A 35 3.97 -8.89 2.25
N HIS A 36 3.41 -7.69 2.19
CA HIS A 36 2.87 -7.00 3.34
C HIS A 36 1.65 -6.22 2.88
N GLU A 37 0.54 -6.35 3.59
CA GLU A 37 -0.66 -5.56 3.41
C GLU A 37 -0.92 -4.85 4.74
N HIS A 38 -1.00 -3.52 4.70
CA HIS A 38 -1.29 -2.70 5.85
C HIS A 38 -2.59 -1.95 5.62
N GLU A 39 -3.55 -2.21 6.51
CA GLU A 39 -4.79 -1.47 6.61
C GLU A 39 -4.52 -0.16 7.37
N SER A 40 -4.70 0.98 6.69
CA SER A 40 -4.63 2.28 7.35
C SER A 40 -6.01 2.93 7.33
N PRO A 41 -6.74 2.91 8.46
CA PRO A 41 -8.04 3.57 8.56
C PRO A 41 -7.92 5.11 8.60
N ASP A 42 -6.72 5.63 8.85
CA ASP A 42 -6.50 7.06 9.09
C ASP A 42 -5.72 7.76 7.96
N LEU A 43 -6.34 8.82 7.45
CA LEU A 43 -5.84 9.63 6.33
C LEU A 43 -4.50 10.34 6.64
N LYS A 44 -4.19 10.61 7.92
CA LYS A 44 -2.94 11.26 8.35
C LYS A 44 -1.78 10.28 8.23
N THR A 45 -1.99 9.02 8.62
CA THR A 45 -1.01 7.93 8.44
C THR A 45 -0.67 7.74 6.97
N VAL A 46 -1.70 7.75 6.11
CA VAL A 46 -1.53 7.70 4.64
C VAL A 46 -0.66 8.86 4.13
N LYS A 47 -1.00 10.10 4.48
CA LYS A 47 -0.25 11.29 4.03
C LYS A 47 1.22 11.25 4.48
N GLN A 48 1.49 10.80 5.71
CA GLN A 48 2.86 10.65 6.20
C GLN A 48 3.63 9.57 5.44
N MET A 49 2.98 8.47 5.10
CA MET A 49 3.59 7.37 4.35
C MET A 49 3.89 7.77 2.90
N LEU A 50 2.97 8.47 2.23
CA LEU A 50 3.18 9.03 0.88
C LEU A 50 4.37 10.00 0.86
N LYS A 51 4.41 10.94 1.82
CA LYS A 51 5.54 11.89 1.95
C LYS A 51 6.89 11.17 2.08
N ARG A 52 6.96 10.13 2.92
CA ARG A 52 8.18 9.32 3.10
C ARG A 52 8.65 8.60 1.83
N MET A 53 7.76 8.37 0.86
CA MET A 53 8.14 7.77 -0.42
C MET A 53 8.61 8.81 -1.43
N GLU A 54 8.00 10.01 -1.45
CA GLU A 54 8.49 11.13 -2.26
C GLU A 54 9.88 11.57 -1.82
N ASP A 55 10.14 11.65 -0.51
CA ASP A 55 11.48 11.94 0.04
C ASP A 55 12.54 10.88 -0.28
N LYS A 56 12.14 9.69 -0.76
CA LYS A 56 13.06 8.60 -1.15
C LYS A 56 13.37 8.56 -2.65
N LYS A 57 12.83 9.49 -3.44
CA LYS A 57 13.02 9.58 -4.88
C LYS A 57 14.12 10.57 -5.23
#